data_AF-A0A255P224-F1
#
_entry.id   AF-A0A255P224-F1
#
_cell.length_a   1.000
_cell.length_b   1.000
_cell.length_c   1.000
_cell.angle_alpha   90.00
_cell.angle_beta   90.00
_cell.angle_gamma   90.00
#
_symmetry.space_group_name_H-M   'P 1'
#
loop_
_entity.id
_entity.type
_entity.pdbx_description
1 polymer ?
#
loop_
_entity_poly.entity_id
_entity_poly.type
_entity_poly.pdbx_seq_one_letter_code
_entity_poly.pdbx_strand_id
1 'polypeptide(L)'
;MPQAAVARVQHGLRIAARIAALRETDQLTDPPPQHPALAALTEQPRPIGEILAAHLNTDDPPPAPRRYTGWSPARDPAGGYARLLNHLDTAARHGTPCVDLDDTLLDTFGAPPANDALPPWPIDCLLRPLPPPATGTGPLAVLETASAAAVLDARFADALHTLHGSYPNTDAYRAFLTTVETHTAVRFVDLLVPPLTEHAANAVRRPVTTRWWTGDPDPTPYYGTPHPPARHLPLNRITLRRSQNQIVAEADGHRIIPVYHATRSPAPPYDTLLRLLLAASHPAASYLLRLDTLDTALPHHTRLPRLTAGNALVLAPATWHIDRTRLWHPRDDPLTKIRTLALLRRTNHLPAHTFARTAPATKPIPLDLTSLTAIPHIERLCAQHTTPTLQLEEMLPAPGQHLLHDPL
;
A
#
# COMPACT_ATOMS: atom_id res chain seq x y z
N MET A 1 -14.90 19.48 1.32
CA MET A 1 -13.49 19.64 1.76
C MET A 1 -12.95 20.98 1.27
N PRO A 2 -12.00 21.64 1.96
CA PRO A 2 -11.38 22.84 1.44
C PRO A 2 -10.60 22.51 0.16
N GLN A 3 -10.99 23.10 -0.97
CA GLN A 3 -10.46 22.82 -2.31
C GLN A 3 -8.93 22.91 -2.40
N ALA A 4 -8.33 23.83 -1.63
CA ALA A 4 -6.88 24.01 -1.55
C ALA A 4 -6.14 22.81 -0.93
N ALA A 5 -6.72 22.16 0.09
CA ALA A 5 -6.09 20.99 0.72
C ALA A 5 -6.10 19.79 -0.22
N VAL A 6 -7.22 19.58 -0.94
CA VAL A 6 -7.34 18.52 -1.95
C VAL A 6 -6.32 18.73 -3.07
N ALA A 7 -6.18 19.96 -3.59
CA ALA A 7 -5.20 20.27 -4.63
C ALA A 7 -3.75 19.97 -4.19
N ARG A 8 -3.41 20.29 -2.93
CA ARG A 8 -2.08 19.97 -2.36
C ARG A 8 -1.85 18.47 -2.23
N VAL A 9 -2.85 17.72 -1.75
CA VAL A 9 -2.77 16.25 -1.69
C VAL A 9 -2.59 15.67 -3.09
N GLN A 10 -3.36 16.13 -4.08
CA GLN A 10 -3.23 15.69 -5.47
C GLN A 10 -1.84 15.99 -6.05
N HIS A 11 -1.28 17.17 -5.76
CA HIS A 11 0.08 17.51 -6.18
C HIS A 11 1.13 16.58 -5.55
N GLY A 12 1.10 16.40 -4.22
CA GLY A 12 2.01 15.48 -3.54
C GLY A 12 1.87 14.03 -4.02
N LEU A 13 0.65 13.60 -4.34
CA LEU A 13 0.38 12.26 -4.88
C LEU A 13 0.97 12.08 -6.29
N ARG A 14 0.92 13.09 -7.15
CA ARG A 14 1.55 13.04 -8.48
C ARG A 14 3.07 12.86 -8.36
N ILE A 15 3.72 13.64 -7.49
CA ILE A 15 5.15 13.51 -7.20
C ILE A 15 5.48 12.11 -6.66
N ALA A 16 4.67 11.60 -5.72
CA ALA A 16 4.81 10.23 -5.20
C ALA A 16 4.73 9.19 -6.33
N ALA A 17 3.77 9.33 -7.24
CA ALA A 17 3.60 8.41 -8.35
C ALA A 17 4.77 8.44 -9.34
N ARG A 18 5.36 9.61 -9.58
CA ARG A 18 6.58 9.75 -10.39
C ARG A 18 7.78 9.03 -9.76
N ILE A 19 7.92 9.09 -8.44
CA ILE A 19 8.93 8.33 -7.69
C ILE A 19 8.70 6.82 -7.83
N ALA A 20 7.45 6.38 -7.68
CA ALA A 20 7.09 4.98 -7.85
C ALA A 20 7.39 4.49 -9.28
N ALA A 21 7.11 5.31 -10.30
CA ALA A 21 7.38 4.98 -11.70
C ALA A 21 8.89 4.87 -12.00
N LEU A 22 9.73 5.73 -11.40
CA LEU A 22 11.19 5.57 -11.48
C LEU A 22 11.62 4.20 -10.92
N ARG A 23 11.11 3.81 -9.76
CA ARG A 23 11.39 2.51 -9.12
C ARG A 23 10.91 1.35 -9.98
N GLU A 24 9.71 1.44 -10.55
CA GLU A 24 9.15 0.40 -11.42
C GLU A 24 9.95 0.24 -12.71
N THR A 25 10.37 1.34 -13.33
CA THR A 25 11.18 1.31 -14.56
C THR A 25 12.49 0.56 -14.37
N ASP A 26 13.13 0.71 -13.21
CA ASP A 26 14.35 0.00 -12.83
C ASP A 26 14.11 -1.51 -12.57
N GLN A 27 12.86 -1.92 -12.28
CA GLN A 27 12.47 -3.31 -12.03
C GLN A 27 12.00 -4.08 -13.27
N LEU A 28 11.65 -3.40 -14.37
CA LEU A 28 11.00 -3.99 -15.56
C LEU A 28 11.85 -5.04 -16.32
N THR A 29 13.09 -5.29 -15.90
CA THR A 29 13.97 -6.26 -16.58
C THR A 29 13.58 -7.72 -16.31
N ASP A 30 12.92 -8.02 -15.19
CA ASP A 30 12.42 -9.38 -14.89
C ASP A 30 10.91 -9.45 -15.11
N PRO A 31 10.40 -10.35 -15.99
CA PRO A 31 8.97 -10.58 -16.05
C PRO A 31 8.51 -11.08 -14.67
N PRO A 32 7.41 -10.53 -14.12
CA PRO A 32 6.91 -11.01 -12.83
C PRO A 32 6.67 -12.52 -12.95
N PRO A 33 7.04 -13.32 -11.92
CA PRO A 33 6.83 -14.76 -11.97
C PRO A 33 5.35 -15.04 -12.27
N GLN A 34 5.09 -15.62 -13.44
CA GLN A 34 3.75 -15.94 -13.90
C GLN A 34 3.28 -17.18 -13.17
N HIS A 35 2.03 -17.15 -12.70
CA HIS A 35 1.40 -18.32 -12.12
C HIS A 35 1.38 -19.46 -13.17
N PRO A 36 1.72 -20.71 -12.82
CA PRO A 36 1.80 -21.81 -13.80
C PRO A 36 0.53 -21.95 -14.66
N ALA A 37 -0.64 -21.83 -14.01
CA ALA A 37 -1.93 -21.84 -14.70
C ALA A 37 -2.12 -20.70 -15.74
N LEU A 38 -1.51 -19.52 -15.53
CA LEU A 38 -1.51 -18.42 -16.50
C LEU A 38 -0.50 -18.61 -17.63
N ALA A 39 0.61 -19.30 -17.35
CA ALA A 39 1.61 -19.65 -18.37
C ALA A 39 1.08 -20.68 -19.36
N ALA A 40 0.18 -21.57 -18.93
CA ALA A 40 -0.49 -22.57 -19.77
C ALA A 40 -1.64 -22.02 -20.64
N LEU A 41 -1.95 -20.72 -20.55
CA LEU A 41 -2.99 -20.10 -21.38
C LEU A 41 -2.47 -19.80 -22.79
N THR A 42 -3.25 -20.21 -23.79
CA THR A 42 -3.02 -19.94 -25.21
C THR A 42 -4.09 -18.99 -25.75
N GLU A 43 -4.07 -18.71 -27.05
CA GLU A 43 -5.10 -17.89 -27.72
C GLU A 43 -6.49 -18.53 -27.71
N GLN A 44 -6.57 -19.85 -27.51
CA GLN A 44 -7.84 -20.57 -27.44
C GLN A 44 -8.54 -20.29 -26.09
N PRO A 45 -9.81 -19.84 -26.08
CA PRO A 45 -10.58 -19.67 -24.86
C PRO A 45 -10.67 -20.98 -24.06
N ARG A 46 -10.29 -20.92 -22.79
CA ARG A 46 -10.40 -22.04 -21.84
C ARG A 46 -11.33 -21.69 -20.69
N PRO A 47 -12.33 -22.53 -20.36
CA PRO A 47 -13.18 -22.31 -19.19
C PRO A 47 -12.37 -22.23 -17.90
N ILE A 48 -12.68 -21.26 -17.04
CA ILE A 48 -11.93 -21.08 -15.78
C ILE A 48 -12.05 -22.30 -14.85
N GLY A 49 -13.19 -22.99 -14.88
CA GLY A 49 -13.41 -24.21 -14.10
C GLY A 49 -12.43 -25.33 -14.47
N GLU A 50 -12.09 -25.48 -15.76
CA GLU A 50 -11.11 -26.47 -16.21
C GLU A 50 -9.69 -26.11 -15.77
N ILE A 51 -9.35 -24.82 -15.78
CA ILE A 51 -8.05 -24.33 -15.33
C ILE A 51 -7.89 -24.56 -13.82
N LEU A 52 -8.93 -24.25 -13.04
CA LEU A 52 -8.96 -24.48 -11.60
C LEU A 52 -8.88 -25.98 -11.27
N ALA A 53 -9.66 -26.83 -11.94
CA ALA A 53 -9.62 -28.27 -11.73
C ALA A 53 -8.23 -28.86 -12.02
N ALA A 54 -7.57 -28.40 -13.09
CA ALA A 54 -6.21 -28.83 -13.41
C ALA A 54 -5.19 -28.42 -12.33
N HIS A 55 -5.36 -27.26 -11.70
CA HIS A 55 -4.43 -26.74 -10.69
C HIS A 55 -4.72 -27.24 -9.27
N LEU A 56 -5.96 -27.59 -8.95
CA LEU A 56 -6.29 -28.21 -7.66
C LEU A 56 -5.73 -29.64 -7.53
N ASN A 57 -5.43 -30.28 -8.66
CA ASN A 57 -4.82 -31.61 -8.72
C ASN A 57 -3.29 -31.57 -8.65
N THR A 58 -2.67 -30.39 -8.57
CA THR A 58 -1.22 -30.26 -8.39
C THR A 58 -0.90 -30.00 -6.92
N ASP A 59 0.03 -30.76 -6.32
CA ASP A 59 0.53 -30.59 -4.94
C ASP A 59 1.42 -29.33 -4.78
N ASP A 60 1.25 -28.33 -5.64
CA ASP A 60 2.05 -27.11 -5.60
C ASP A 60 1.70 -26.31 -4.33
N PRO A 61 2.70 -25.90 -3.53
CA PRO A 61 2.45 -25.07 -2.37
C PRO A 61 1.85 -23.73 -2.81
N PRO A 62 0.90 -23.16 -2.05
CA PRO A 62 0.32 -21.89 -2.40
C PRO A 62 1.43 -20.83 -2.49
N PRO A 63 1.46 -20.01 -3.55
CA PRO A 63 2.50 -19.01 -3.72
C PRO A 63 2.47 -18.03 -2.55
N ALA A 64 3.65 -17.76 -1.98
CA ALA A 64 3.77 -16.82 -0.86
C ALA A 64 3.07 -15.49 -1.20
N PRO A 65 2.33 -14.90 -0.24
CA PRO A 65 1.70 -13.61 -0.47
C PRO A 65 2.79 -12.58 -0.79
N ARG A 66 2.59 -11.80 -1.87
CA ARG A 66 3.50 -10.69 -2.19
C ARG A 66 3.39 -9.65 -1.08
N ARG A 67 4.42 -9.59 -0.23
CA ARG A 67 4.54 -8.56 0.80
C ARG A 67 5.34 -7.41 0.22
N TYR A 68 4.88 -6.19 0.45
CA TYR A 68 5.69 -5.01 0.21
C TYR A 68 6.93 -5.08 1.10
N THR A 69 8.12 -5.03 0.50
CA THR A 69 9.42 -5.14 1.20
C THR A 69 10.15 -3.81 1.29
N GLY A 70 9.48 -2.68 1.01
CA GLY A 70 10.13 -1.39 0.95
C GLY A 70 10.75 -1.09 -0.41
N TRP A 71 11.66 -0.11 -0.40
CA TRP A 71 12.41 0.29 -1.59
C TRP A 71 13.51 -0.75 -1.90
N SER A 72 13.79 -0.98 -3.18
CA SER A 72 14.88 -1.88 -3.60
C SER A 72 16.14 -1.08 -3.93
N PRO A 73 17.36 -1.64 -3.80
CA PRO A 73 18.55 -1.05 -4.40
C PRO A 73 18.36 -0.86 -5.91
N ALA A 74 18.98 0.17 -6.48
CA ALA A 74 18.92 0.39 -7.93
C ALA A 74 19.68 -0.71 -8.68
N ARG A 75 19.06 -1.21 -9.74
CA ARG A 75 19.61 -2.24 -10.63
C ARG A 75 20.40 -1.63 -11.78
N ASP A 76 19.92 -0.52 -12.35
CA ASP A 76 20.64 0.26 -13.35
C ASP A 76 21.33 1.47 -12.69
N PRO A 77 22.66 1.45 -12.51
CA PRO A 77 23.40 2.57 -11.91
C PRO A 77 23.31 3.88 -12.70
N ALA A 78 23.00 3.82 -14.01
CA ALA A 78 22.81 4.99 -14.86
C ALA A 78 21.34 5.43 -14.95
N GLY A 79 20.42 4.66 -14.36
CA GLY A 79 18.98 4.89 -14.40
C GLY A 79 18.53 6.10 -13.57
N GLY A 80 17.33 6.58 -13.85
CA GLY A 80 16.73 7.68 -13.08
C GLY A 80 16.52 7.36 -11.61
N TYR A 81 16.19 6.10 -11.30
CA TYR A 81 16.05 5.63 -9.93
C TYR A 81 17.39 5.65 -9.17
N ALA A 82 18.51 5.26 -9.80
CA ALA A 82 19.83 5.37 -9.19
C ALA A 82 20.21 6.82 -8.90
N ARG A 83 19.88 7.77 -9.80
CA ARG A 83 20.08 9.21 -9.54
C ARG A 83 19.29 9.70 -8.33
N LEU A 84 18.03 9.29 -8.20
CA LEU A 84 17.21 9.58 -7.02
C LEU A 84 17.85 9.01 -5.74
N LEU A 85 18.25 7.73 -5.74
CA LEU A 85 18.89 7.12 -4.57
C LEU A 85 20.20 7.83 -4.21
N ASN A 86 21.02 8.21 -5.19
CA ASN A 86 22.26 8.95 -4.96
C ASN A 86 22.00 10.35 -4.36
N HIS A 87 20.92 11.02 -4.77
CA HIS A 87 20.49 12.28 -4.16
C HIS A 87 20.13 12.09 -2.68
N LEU A 88 19.32 11.08 -2.36
CA LEU A 88 18.92 10.76 -0.98
C LEU A 88 20.10 10.32 -0.11
N ASP A 89 20.99 9.49 -0.66
CA ASP A 89 22.24 9.03 -0.05
C ASP A 89 23.18 10.21 0.26
N THR A 90 23.30 11.15 -0.66
CA THR A 90 24.06 12.39 -0.45
C THR A 90 23.43 13.23 0.66
N ALA A 91 22.11 13.40 0.68
CA ALA A 91 21.44 14.12 1.76
C ALA A 91 21.63 13.44 3.13
N ALA A 92 21.58 12.10 3.18
CA ALA A 92 21.84 11.33 4.38
C ALA A 92 23.27 11.54 4.91
N ARG A 93 24.29 11.51 4.03
CA ARG A 93 25.70 11.79 4.40
C ARG A 93 25.89 13.20 4.98
N HIS A 94 25.19 14.19 4.45
CA HIS A 94 25.25 15.56 4.95
C HIS A 94 24.41 15.80 6.22
N GLY A 95 23.71 14.77 6.72
CA GLY A 95 22.87 14.88 7.91
C GLY A 95 21.62 15.74 7.69
N THR A 96 21.19 15.92 6.44
CA THR A 96 19.97 16.66 6.09
C THR A 96 18.77 16.03 6.82
N PRO A 97 17.95 16.79 7.56
CA PRO A 97 16.86 16.21 8.35
C PRO A 97 15.63 15.85 7.50
N CYS A 98 15.39 16.59 6.42
CA CYS A 98 14.25 16.41 5.53
C CYS A 98 14.68 16.70 4.09
N VAL A 99 14.28 15.84 3.16
CA VAL A 99 14.45 16.03 1.72
C VAL A 99 13.07 16.17 1.11
N ASP A 100 12.84 17.29 0.43
CA ASP A 100 11.63 17.48 -0.36
C ASP A 100 11.92 17.19 -1.83
N LEU A 101 11.07 16.37 -2.43
CA LEU A 101 11.11 16.10 -3.86
C LEU A 101 9.98 16.90 -4.52
N ASP A 102 10.33 17.65 -5.55
CA ASP A 102 9.40 18.39 -6.38
C ASP A 102 9.48 17.94 -7.85
N ASP A 103 8.60 18.50 -8.68
CA ASP A 103 8.54 18.13 -10.08
C ASP A 103 9.83 18.46 -10.84
N THR A 104 10.46 19.61 -10.54
CA THR A 104 11.68 20.06 -11.20
C THR A 104 12.87 19.14 -10.91
N LEU A 105 13.03 18.71 -9.66
CA LEU A 105 14.07 17.76 -9.28
C LEU A 105 13.84 16.40 -9.94
N LEU A 106 12.59 15.92 -9.97
CA LEU A 106 12.24 14.67 -10.63
C LEU A 106 12.44 14.71 -12.15
N ASP A 107 12.28 15.87 -12.79
CA ASP A 107 12.62 16.06 -14.20
C ASP A 107 14.12 15.83 -14.44
N THR A 108 15.00 16.31 -13.54
CA THR A 108 16.45 16.06 -13.64
C THR A 108 16.81 14.57 -13.48
N PHE A 109 15.96 13.79 -12.82
CA PHE A 109 16.12 12.34 -12.71
C PHE A 109 15.54 11.59 -13.91
N GLY A 110 14.82 12.26 -14.81
CA GLY A 110 14.14 11.63 -15.95
C GLY A 110 12.88 10.87 -15.54
N ALA A 111 12.20 11.32 -14.48
CA ALA A 111 10.89 10.76 -14.11
C ALA A 111 9.85 11.06 -15.19
N PRO A 112 8.84 10.18 -15.40
CA PRO A 112 7.79 10.42 -16.39
C PRO A 112 7.04 11.73 -16.10
N PRO A 113 6.39 12.35 -17.10
CA PRO A 113 5.61 13.57 -16.91
C PRO A 113 4.56 13.42 -15.80
N ALA A 114 4.34 14.48 -15.03
CA ALA A 114 3.44 14.44 -13.86
C ALA A 114 1.99 14.02 -14.19
N ASN A 115 1.52 14.32 -15.39
CA ASN A 115 0.17 13.95 -15.84
C ASN A 115 0.04 12.47 -16.19
N ASP A 116 1.14 11.79 -16.51
CA ASP A 116 1.16 10.39 -16.92
C ASP A 116 1.52 9.45 -15.76
N ALA A 117 1.97 10.01 -14.64
CA ALA A 117 2.46 9.25 -13.50
C ALA A 117 1.33 8.57 -12.70
N LEU A 118 0.14 9.17 -12.66
CA LEU A 118 -1.03 8.55 -12.05
C LEU A 118 -1.84 7.82 -13.12
N PRO A 119 -2.36 6.62 -12.81
CA PRO A 119 -3.25 5.96 -13.74
C PRO A 119 -4.54 6.78 -13.93
N PRO A 120 -5.18 6.70 -15.12
CA PRO A 120 -6.47 7.33 -15.39
C PRO A 120 -7.61 6.56 -14.71
N TRP A 121 -7.57 6.46 -13.38
CA TRP A 121 -8.48 5.70 -12.54
C TRP A 121 -8.68 6.43 -11.21
N PRO A 122 -9.87 6.38 -10.58
CA PRO A 122 -10.07 6.93 -9.25
C PRO A 122 -9.17 6.26 -8.20
N ILE A 123 -8.64 7.05 -7.26
CA ILE A 123 -7.65 6.59 -6.26
C ILE A 123 -8.12 6.94 -4.86
N ASP A 124 -8.07 5.97 -3.96
CA ASP A 124 -8.22 6.17 -2.52
C ASP A 124 -6.86 6.45 -1.90
N CYS A 125 -6.78 7.50 -1.08
CA CYS A 125 -5.57 7.83 -0.33
C CYS A 125 -5.81 7.60 1.17
N LEU A 126 -5.00 6.74 1.79
CA LEU A 126 -4.93 6.64 3.23
C LEU A 126 -3.92 7.65 3.74
N LEU A 127 -4.43 8.69 4.40
CA LEU A 127 -3.66 9.81 4.90
C LEU A 127 -3.73 9.85 6.42
N ARG A 128 -2.59 10.10 7.05
CA ARG A 128 -2.53 10.42 8.49
C ARG A 128 -2.32 11.93 8.64
N PRO A 129 -3.35 12.69 9.05
CA PRO A 129 -3.24 14.14 9.12
C PRO A 129 -2.14 14.59 10.08
N LEU A 130 -1.43 15.65 9.70
CA LEU A 130 -0.44 16.33 10.53
C LEU A 130 -1.02 17.66 11.03
N PRO A 131 -0.56 18.16 12.20
CA PRO A 131 -0.94 19.49 12.66
C PRO A 131 -0.54 20.53 11.60
N PRO A 132 -1.32 21.61 11.44
CA PRO A 132 -0.95 22.68 10.51
C PRO A 132 0.44 23.21 10.88
N PRO A 133 1.33 23.39 9.88
CA PRO A 133 2.69 23.87 10.15
C PRO A 133 2.64 25.28 10.74
N ALA A 134 3.41 25.52 11.80
CA ALA A 134 3.48 26.81 12.48
C ALA A 134 3.90 27.97 11.56
N THR A 135 4.67 27.68 10.51
CA THR A 135 5.15 28.64 9.50
C THR A 135 4.22 28.77 8.30
N GLY A 136 3.08 28.07 8.27
CA GLY A 136 2.19 27.97 7.10
C GLY A 136 2.74 27.12 5.95
N THR A 137 4.01 26.70 6.04
CA THR A 137 4.72 25.89 5.04
C THR A 137 5.13 24.55 5.66
N GLY A 138 4.71 23.45 5.05
CA GLY A 138 4.99 22.09 5.54
C GLY A 138 3.91 21.07 5.17
N PRO A 139 4.22 19.77 5.34
CA PRO A 139 3.34 18.69 4.91
C PRO A 139 2.02 18.68 5.68
N LEU A 140 0.94 18.37 4.97
CA LEU A 140 -0.41 18.28 5.50
C LEU A 140 -0.71 16.93 6.15
N ALA A 141 -0.07 15.87 5.66
CA ALA A 141 -0.33 14.51 6.07
C ALA A 141 0.86 13.60 5.77
N VAL A 142 0.89 12.44 6.42
CA VAL A 142 1.67 11.28 5.98
C VAL A 142 0.83 10.50 4.98
N LEU A 143 1.42 10.12 3.85
CA LEU A 143 0.82 9.20 2.90
C LEU A 143 1.16 7.76 3.30
N GLU A 144 0.17 7.01 3.78
CA GLU A 144 0.35 5.59 4.11
C GLU A 144 0.31 4.74 2.84
N THR A 145 -0.76 4.93 2.05
CA THR A 145 -1.01 4.18 0.82
C THR A 145 -1.86 5.02 -0.13
N ALA A 146 -1.65 4.86 -1.44
CA ALA A 146 -2.65 5.21 -2.44
C ALA A 146 -3.01 3.97 -3.24
N SER A 147 -4.29 3.65 -3.38
CA SER A 147 -4.76 2.45 -4.07
C SER A 147 -5.88 2.78 -5.04
N ALA A 148 -6.18 1.86 -5.97
CA ALA A 148 -7.43 1.95 -6.73
C ALA A 148 -8.63 2.17 -5.80
N ALA A 149 -9.58 3.00 -6.24
CA ALA A 149 -10.74 3.35 -5.43
C ALA A 149 -11.64 2.15 -5.11
N ALA A 150 -12.46 2.30 -4.07
CA ALA A 150 -13.39 1.29 -3.57
C ALA A 150 -12.70 0.04 -3.01
N VAL A 151 -11.45 0.13 -2.57
CA VAL A 151 -10.73 -0.99 -1.93
C VAL A 151 -10.64 -0.78 -0.42
N LEU A 152 -10.23 0.42 0.03
CA LEU A 152 -9.96 0.71 1.43
C LEU A 152 -11.22 1.10 2.20
N ASP A 153 -12.06 1.90 1.56
CA ASP A 153 -13.26 2.51 2.13
C ASP A 153 -14.51 1.62 2.01
N ALA A 154 -14.52 0.65 1.09
CA ALA A 154 -15.68 -0.16 0.76
C ALA A 154 -16.33 -0.82 1.99
N ARG A 155 -15.52 -1.35 2.91
CA ARG A 155 -16.03 -1.97 4.15
C ARG A 155 -16.62 -0.99 5.17
N PHE A 156 -16.39 0.30 4.98
CA PHE A 156 -16.87 1.37 5.84
C PHE A 156 -18.00 2.17 5.19
N ALA A 157 -18.33 1.96 3.91
CA ALA A 157 -19.31 2.75 3.18
C ALA A 157 -20.67 2.84 3.90
N ASP A 158 -21.21 1.71 4.37
CA ASP A 158 -22.48 1.67 5.11
C ASP A 158 -22.40 2.45 6.44
N ALA A 159 -21.29 2.29 7.17
CA ALA A 159 -21.08 2.98 8.43
C ALA A 159 -20.90 4.50 8.22
N LEU A 160 -20.16 4.90 7.18
CA LEU A 160 -19.96 6.30 6.81
C LEU A 160 -21.27 6.94 6.35
N HIS A 161 -22.07 6.22 5.56
CA HIS A 161 -23.41 6.66 5.19
C HIS A 161 -24.30 6.82 6.43
N THR A 162 -24.28 5.86 7.36
CA THR A 162 -25.05 5.92 8.61
C THR A 162 -24.63 7.10 9.49
N LEU A 163 -23.32 7.35 9.61
CA LEU A 163 -22.77 8.42 10.45
C LEU A 163 -22.96 9.81 9.85
N HIS A 164 -22.89 9.95 8.52
CA HIS A 164 -22.89 11.24 7.84
C HIS A 164 -24.15 11.52 7.00
N GLY A 165 -25.12 10.60 7.00
CA GLY A 165 -26.33 10.65 6.16
C GLY A 165 -26.09 10.48 4.65
N SER A 166 -24.83 10.46 4.21
CA SER A 166 -24.43 10.27 2.82
C SER A 166 -22.98 9.81 2.72
N TYR A 167 -22.65 9.10 1.64
CA TYR A 167 -21.27 8.75 1.30
C TYR A 167 -21.08 8.77 -0.23
N PRO A 168 -20.75 9.93 -0.83
CA PRO A 168 -20.83 10.13 -2.27
C PRO A 168 -19.75 9.38 -3.08
N ASN A 169 -18.68 8.92 -2.43
CA ASN A 169 -17.56 8.26 -3.11
C ASN A 169 -17.99 6.96 -3.80
N THR A 170 -18.86 6.18 -3.18
CA THR A 170 -19.38 4.93 -3.75
C THR A 170 -20.17 5.20 -5.03
N ASP A 171 -21.06 6.19 -5.03
CA ASP A 171 -21.86 6.56 -6.19
C ASP A 171 -20.99 7.12 -7.33
N ALA A 172 -20.01 7.97 -6.99
CA ALA A 172 -19.05 8.51 -7.94
C ALA A 172 -18.22 7.40 -8.61
N TYR A 173 -17.74 6.44 -7.84
CA TYR A 173 -16.97 5.32 -8.37
C TYR A 173 -17.81 4.41 -9.26
N ARG A 174 -19.05 4.10 -8.86
CA ARG A 174 -20.00 3.37 -9.71
C ARG A 174 -20.30 4.11 -11.02
N ALA A 175 -20.51 5.43 -10.97
CA ALA A 175 -20.75 6.25 -12.15
C ALA A 175 -19.55 6.24 -13.09
N PHE A 176 -18.33 6.28 -12.55
CA PHE A 176 -17.09 6.11 -13.31
C PHE A 176 -17.06 4.75 -14.03
N LEU A 177 -17.28 3.63 -13.31
CA LEU A 177 -17.30 2.30 -13.93
C LEU A 177 -18.36 2.20 -15.03
N THR A 178 -19.57 2.69 -14.77
CA THR A 178 -20.68 2.70 -15.75
C THR A 178 -20.30 3.49 -16.99
N THR A 179 -19.63 4.63 -16.83
CA THR A 179 -19.16 5.45 -17.96
C THR A 179 -18.10 4.71 -18.77
N VAL A 180 -17.19 3.98 -18.12
CA VAL A 180 -16.20 3.17 -18.84
C VAL A 180 -16.88 2.02 -19.60
N GLU A 181 -17.85 1.31 -19.01
CA GLU A 181 -18.61 0.26 -19.71
C GLU A 181 -19.30 0.79 -20.97
N THR A 182 -19.94 1.96 -20.90
CA THR A 182 -20.69 2.54 -22.02
C THR A 182 -19.77 2.95 -23.19
N HIS A 183 -18.54 3.38 -22.90
CA HIS A 183 -17.61 3.84 -23.94
C HIS A 183 -16.71 2.73 -24.50
N THR A 184 -16.53 1.62 -23.79
CA THR A 184 -15.54 0.59 -24.16
C THR A 184 -16.15 -0.79 -24.44
N ALA A 185 -17.47 -0.94 -24.28
CA ALA A 185 -18.19 -2.20 -24.47
C ALA A 185 -17.67 -3.37 -23.61
N VAL A 186 -16.92 -3.07 -22.54
CA VAL A 186 -16.51 -4.05 -21.53
C VAL A 186 -17.56 -4.15 -20.43
N ARG A 187 -17.48 -5.23 -19.65
CA ARG A 187 -18.32 -5.44 -18.47
C ARG A 187 -17.44 -5.59 -17.24
N PHE A 188 -17.63 -4.74 -16.23
CA PHE A 188 -16.99 -4.94 -14.93
C PHE A 188 -17.73 -6.03 -14.15
N VAL A 189 -16.96 -6.93 -13.54
CA VAL A 189 -17.48 -8.04 -12.74
C VAL A 189 -16.78 -8.03 -11.39
N ASP A 190 -17.53 -7.77 -10.33
CA ASP A 190 -17.01 -7.80 -8.95
C ASP A 190 -16.78 -9.25 -8.52
N LEU A 191 -15.61 -9.54 -7.96
CA LEU A 191 -15.27 -10.89 -7.50
C LEU A 191 -15.57 -11.03 -6.00
N LEU A 192 -16.62 -11.78 -5.69
CA LEU A 192 -17.00 -12.16 -4.33
C LEU A 192 -16.24 -13.42 -3.90
N VAL A 193 -15.67 -13.39 -2.69
CA VAL A 193 -14.87 -14.50 -2.16
C VAL A 193 -15.26 -14.77 -0.71
N PRO A 194 -15.63 -16.02 -0.35
CA PRO A 194 -16.15 -16.36 0.97
C PRO A 194 -15.26 -15.87 2.10
N PRO A 195 -15.84 -15.36 3.20
CA PRO A 195 -15.06 -15.03 4.37
C PRO A 195 -14.43 -16.31 4.96
N LEU A 196 -13.16 -16.22 5.33
CA LEU A 196 -12.39 -17.36 5.88
C LEU A 196 -12.94 -17.91 7.19
N THR A 197 -13.64 -17.07 7.94
CA THR A 197 -14.29 -17.38 9.23
C THR A 197 -15.47 -16.43 9.42
N GLU A 198 -16.40 -16.76 10.31
CA GLU A 198 -17.48 -15.87 10.72
C GLU A 198 -16.95 -14.51 11.24
N HIS A 199 -15.83 -14.53 11.98
CA HIS A 199 -15.14 -13.33 12.48
C HIS A 199 -14.52 -12.49 11.34
N ALA A 200 -14.36 -13.05 10.14
CA ALA A 200 -13.87 -12.36 8.95
C ALA A 200 -15.01 -11.78 8.08
N ALA A 201 -16.28 -12.08 8.37
CA ALA A 201 -17.43 -11.64 7.56
C ALA A 201 -17.54 -10.12 7.47
N ASN A 202 -17.24 -9.39 8.54
CA ASN A 202 -17.24 -7.92 8.53
C ASN A 202 -16.17 -7.29 7.64
N ALA A 203 -15.16 -8.07 7.24
CA ALA A 203 -14.07 -7.58 6.39
C ALA A 203 -14.33 -7.81 4.88
N VAL A 204 -15.43 -8.49 4.54
CA VAL A 204 -15.86 -8.68 3.14
C VAL A 204 -17.08 -7.83 2.77
N ARG A 205 -17.73 -7.19 3.75
CA ARG A 205 -18.82 -6.24 3.51
C ARG A 205 -18.36 -5.10 2.61
N ARG A 206 -19.21 -4.72 1.65
CA ARG A 206 -18.94 -3.64 0.69
C ARG A 206 -20.21 -3.22 -0.07
N PRO A 207 -20.25 -2.01 -0.62
CA PRO A 207 -21.33 -1.60 -1.49
C PRO A 207 -21.27 -2.33 -2.83
N VAL A 208 -22.42 -2.45 -3.49
CA VAL A 208 -22.50 -2.94 -4.87
C VAL A 208 -21.92 -1.88 -5.81
N THR A 209 -20.73 -2.11 -6.38
CA THR A 209 -20.09 -1.14 -7.30
C THR A 209 -20.37 -1.43 -8.77
N THR A 210 -20.60 -2.70 -9.14
CA THR A 210 -20.83 -3.17 -10.51
C THR A 210 -22.25 -3.74 -10.71
N ARG A 211 -22.66 -3.93 -11.96
CA ARG A 211 -23.94 -4.60 -12.31
C ARG A 211 -23.85 -6.13 -12.28
N TRP A 212 -22.63 -6.66 -12.21
CA TRP A 212 -22.33 -8.09 -12.29
C TRP A 212 -21.33 -8.48 -11.22
N TRP A 213 -21.50 -9.68 -10.66
CA TRP A 213 -20.53 -10.27 -9.74
C TRP A 213 -20.32 -11.76 -10.04
N THR A 214 -19.20 -12.31 -9.62
CA THR A 214 -18.85 -13.74 -9.77
C THR A 214 -18.13 -14.25 -8.51
N GLY A 215 -17.84 -15.56 -8.45
CA GLY A 215 -17.22 -16.21 -7.29
C GLY A 215 -18.26 -16.84 -6.36
N ASP A 216 -18.39 -16.33 -5.13
CA ASP A 216 -19.36 -16.83 -4.15
C ASP A 216 -20.81 -16.58 -4.59
N PRO A 217 -21.64 -17.62 -4.84
CA PRO A 217 -22.98 -17.47 -5.37
C PRO A 217 -23.98 -16.75 -4.42
N ASP A 218 -23.65 -16.60 -3.13
CA ASP A 218 -24.47 -15.87 -2.17
C ASP A 218 -23.89 -14.46 -1.91
N PRO A 219 -24.50 -13.38 -2.43
CA PRO A 219 -24.01 -12.03 -2.21
C PRO A 219 -24.37 -11.45 -0.82
N THR A 220 -25.25 -12.13 -0.05
CA THR A 220 -25.81 -11.63 1.22
C THR A 220 -24.75 -11.25 2.27
N PRO A 221 -23.65 -12.00 2.45
CA PRO A 221 -22.61 -11.63 3.41
C PRO A 221 -21.82 -10.36 3.05
N TYR A 222 -21.87 -9.94 1.79
CA TYR A 222 -21.07 -8.84 1.24
C TYR A 222 -21.88 -7.56 1.11
N TYR A 223 -23.07 -7.67 0.52
CA TYR A 223 -23.89 -6.53 0.20
C TYR A 223 -24.89 -6.27 1.34
N GLY A 224 -24.79 -5.09 1.96
CA GLY A 224 -25.80 -4.63 2.90
C GLY A 224 -27.15 -4.40 2.21
N THR A 225 -28.24 -4.49 2.96
CA THR A 225 -29.59 -4.18 2.46
C THR A 225 -30.01 -2.76 2.84
N PRO A 226 -30.67 -1.99 1.95
CA PRO A 226 -30.98 -2.30 0.55
C PRO A 226 -29.81 -2.02 -0.38
N HIS A 227 -29.65 -2.83 -1.44
CA HIS A 227 -28.64 -2.58 -2.47
C HIS A 227 -29.26 -2.55 -3.88
N PRO A 228 -28.62 -1.86 -4.83
CA PRO A 228 -29.06 -1.85 -6.23
C PRO A 228 -28.96 -3.25 -6.87
N PRO A 229 -29.72 -3.52 -7.94
CA PRO A 229 -29.75 -4.84 -8.56
C PRO A 229 -28.39 -5.18 -9.20
N ALA A 230 -27.85 -6.36 -8.87
CA ALA A 230 -26.67 -6.94 -9.50
C ALA A 230 -26.95 -8.42 -9.87
N ARG A 231 -26.31 -8.89 -10.94
CA ARG A 231 -26.54 -10.25 -11.49
C ARG A 231 -25.33 -11.13 -11.26
N HIS A 232 -25.56 -12.36 -10.80
CA HIS A 232 -24.52 -13.37 -10.75
C HIS A 232 -24.09 -13.78 -12.17
N LEU A 233 -22.79 -13.79 -12.41
CA LEU A 233 -22.14 -14.41 -13.55
C LEU A 233 -21.47 -15.72 -13.10
N PRO A 234 -22.07 -16.89 -13.39
CA PRO A 234 -21.50 -18.18 -13.04
C PRO A 234 -20.09 -18.40 -13.61
N LEU A 235 -19.19 -18.97 -12.81
CA LEU A 235 -17.80 -19.24 -13.21
C LEU A 235 -17.70 -20.08 -14.49
N ASN A 236 -18.60 -21.04 -14.70
CA ASN A 236 -18.59 -21.91 -15.89
C ASN A 236 -18.88 -21.17 -17.22
N ARG A 237 -19.35 -19.92 -17.16
CA ARG A 237 -19.55 -19.06 -18.35
C ARG A 237 -18.33 -18.21 -18.66
N ILE A 238 -17.33 -18.19 -17.78
CA ILE A 238 -16.13 -17.37 -17.93
C ILE A 238 -15.02 -18.20 -18.56
N THR A 239 -14.48 -17.69 -19.65
CA THR A 239 -13.28 -18.23 -20.30
C THR A 239 -12.11 -17.27 -20.14
N LEU A 240 -10.90 -17.83 -20.09
CA LEU A 240 -9.64 -17.11 -20.13
C LEU A 240 -8.87 -17.51 -21.38
N ARG A 241 -8.24 -16.53 -22.03
CA ARG A 241 -7.26 -16.75 -23.09
C ARG A 241 -6.12 -15.76 -22.99
N ARG A 242 -5.00 -16.08 -23.61
CA ARG A 242 -3.91 -15.13 -23.85
C ARG A 242 -4.16 -14.41 -25.17
N SER A 243 -3.96 -13.10 -25.18
CA SER A 243 -4.02 -12.27 -26.38
C SER A 243 -2.77 -11.40 -26.35
N GLN A 244 -1.82 -11.68 -27.26
CA GLN A 244 -0.49 -11.08 -27.18
C GLN A 244 0.12 -11.29 -25.79
N ASN A 245 0.46 -10.20 -25.09
CA ASN A 245 1.05 -10.21 -23.75
C ASN A 245 0.02 -10.03 -22.62
N GLN A 246 -1.29 -10.11 -22.92
CA GLN A 246 -2.35 -9.89 -21.94
C GLN A 246 -3.21 -11.14 -21.77
N ILE A 247 -3.77 -11.31 -20.58
CA ILE A 247 -4.83 -12.27 -20.34
C ILE A 247 -6.17 -11.56 -20.57
N VAL A 248 -7.06 -12.21 -21.30
CA VAL A 248 -8.39 -11.71 -21.61
C VAL A 248 -9.41 -12.66 -20.99
N ALA A 249 -10.36 -12.10 -20.26
CA ALA A 249 -11.51 -12.81 -19.74
C ALA A 249 -12.74 -12.46 -20.58
N GLU A 250 -13.51 -13.48 -20.95
CA GLU A 250 -14.72 -13.35 -21.75
C GLU A 250 -15.87 -14.11 -21.10
N ALA A 251 -17.08 -13.58 -21.25
CA ALA A 251 -18.31 -14.27 -20.87
C ALA A 251 -19.44 -13.81 -21.79
N ASP A 252 -20.20 -14.78 -22.33
CA ASP A 252 -21.34 -14.52 -23.21
C ASP A 252 -20.99 -13.61 -24.41
N GLY A 253 -19.82 -13.83 -25.02
CA GLY A 253 -19.32 -13.04 -26.14
C GLY A 253 -18.87 -11.62 -25.79
N HIS A 254 -18.82 -11.25 -24.50
CA HIS A 254 -18.35 -9.95 -24.05
C HIS A 254 -17.03 -10.08 -23.31
N ARG A 255 -16.13 -9.10 -23.50
CA ARG A 255 -14.95 -8.95 -22.64
C ARG A 255 -15.41 -8.53 -21.25
N ILE A 256 -14.91 -9.24 -20.23
CA ILE A 256 -15.13 -8.87 -18.83
C ILE A 256 -13.83 -8.33 -18.23
N ILE A 257 -13.96 -7.38 -17.31
CA ILE A 257 -12.86 -6.85 -16.50
C ILE A 257 -13.18 -7.18 -15.03
N PRO A 258 -12.53 -8.21 -14.46
CA PRO A 258 -12.71 -8.54 -13.06
C PRO A 258 -12.17 -7.44 -12.15
N VAL A 259 -12.88 -7.12 -11.08
CA VAL A 259 -12.47 -6.17 -10.04
C VAL A 259 -12.62 -6.80 -8.67
N TYR A 260 -11.75 -6.42 -7.72
CA TYR A 260 -11.77 -6.96 -6.36
C TYR A 260 -11.68 -5.83 -5.34
N HIS A 261 -12.84 -5.49 -4.78
CA HIS A 261 -13.01 -4.40 -3.82
C HIS A 261 -12.84 -4.88 -2.38
N ALA A 262 -11.69 -5.46 -2.07
CA ALA A 262 -11.33 -5.85 -0.72
C ALA A 262 -9.81 -5.91 -0.52
N THR A 263 -9.40 -5.76 0.74
CA THR A 263 -7.98 -5.74 1.14
C THR A 263 -7.44 -7.11 1.57
N ARG A 264 -8.29 -8.13 1.67
CA ARG A 264 -7.90 -9.44 2.16
C ARG A 264 -7.41 -10.36 1.05
N SER A 265 -6.39 -11.14 1.34
CA SER A 265 -6.05 -12.30 0.53
C SER A 265 -6.96 -13.47 0.95
N PRO A 266 -7.69 -14.08 0.01
CA PRO A 266 -8.48 -15.25 0.33
C PRO A 266 -7.60 -16.50 0.52
N ALA A 267 -8.19 -17.58 1.01
CA ALA A 267 -7.56 -18.87 1.15
C ALA A 267 -7.84 -19.75 -0.07
N PRO A 268 -7.05 -20.82 -0.29
CA PRO A 268 -7.35 -21.81 -1.31
C PRO A 268 -8.77 -22.38 -1.18
N PRO A 269 -9.48 -22.60 -2.32
CA PRO A 269 -9.03 -22.43 -3.71
C PRO A 269 -9.24 -21.02 -4.28
N TYR A 270 -9.81 -20.10 -3.50
CA TYR A 270 -10.23 -18.78 -3.98
C TYR A 270 -9.07 -17.81 -4.23
N ASP A 271 -7.90 -18.05 -3.66
CA ASP A 271 -6.69 -17.29 -3.96
C ASP A 271 -6.20 -17.54 -5.39
N THR A 272 -6.26 -18.79 -5.87
CA THR A 272 -6.00 -19.13 -7.27
C THR A 272 -7.03 -18.47 -8.17
N LEU A 273 -8.33 -18.58 -7.85
CA LEU A 273 -9.40 -17.94 -8.63
C LEU A 273 -9.19 -16.42 -8.74
N LEU A 274 -8.89 -15.76 -7.61
CA LEU A 274 -8.59 -14.33 -7.55
C LEU A 274 -7.42 -13.97 -8.46
N ARG A 275 -6.32 -14.72 -8.39
CA ARG A 275 -5.13 -14.47 -9.24
C ARG A 275 -5.43 -14.67 -10.73
N LEU A 276 -6.18 -15.71 -11.09
CA LEU A 276 -6.54 -16.01 -12.48
C LEU A 276 -7.40 -14.90 -13.08
N LEU A 277 -8.44 -14.47 -12.36
CA LEU A 277 -9.36 -13.43 -12.83
C LEU A 277 -8.70 -12.05 -12.83
N LEU A 278 -7.94 -11.69 -11.78
CA LEU A 278 -7.28 -10.39 -11.73
C LEU A 278 -6.14 -10.25 -12.76
N ALA A 279 -5.61 -11.36 -13.28
CA ALA A 279 -4.68 -11.30 -14.42
C ALA A 279 -5.33 -10.72 -15.70
N ALA A 280 -6.66 -10.81 -15.82
CA ALA A 280 -7.44 -10.19 -16.89
C ALA A 280 -8.03 -8.81 -16.51
N SER A 281 -7.73 -8.30 -15.31
CA SER A 281 -8.20 -7.00 -14.85
C SER A 281 -7.51 -5.85 -15.59
N HIS A 282 -8.04 -4.65 -15.41
CA HIS A 282 -7.37 -3.44 -15.88
C HIS A 282 -6.19 -3.13 -14.93
N PRO A 283 -4.97 -2.86 -15.42
CA PRO A 283 -3.81 -2.62 -14.56
C PRO A 283 -4.05 -1.50 -13.52
N ALA A 284 -4.74 -0.44 -13.91
CA ALA A 284 -5.09 0.66 -13.01
C ALA A 284 -6.02 0.26 -11.85
N ALA A 285 -6.85 -0.78 -12.01
CA ALA A 285 -7.72 -1.27 -10.94
C ALA A 285 -6.94 -2.07 -9.88
N SER A 286 -5.68 -2.41 -10.15
CA SER A 286 -4.75 -3.03 -9.20
C SER A 286 -3.67 -2.06 -8.71
N TYR A 287 -3.84 -0.76 -8.97
CA TYR A 287 -2.88 0.26 -8.57
C TYR A 287 -2.70 0.27 -7.05
N LEU A 288 -1.44 0.24 -6.62
CA LEU A 288 -1.05 0.38 -5.22
C LEU A 288 0.31 1.09 -5.15
N LEU A 289 0.31 2.24 -4.51
CA LEU A 289 1.49 3.02 -4.21
C LEU A 289 1.76 2.97 -2.70
N ARG A 290 3.00 2.57 -2.39
CA ARG A 290 3.63 2.62 -1.08
C ARG A 290 5.08 3.02 -1.24
N LEU A 291 5.50 3.98 -0.43
CA LEU A 291 6.84 4.57 -0.44
C LEU A 291 7.44 4.66 0.97
N ASP A 292 6.86 3.94 1.93
CA ASP A 292 7.48 3.74 3.25
C ASP A 292 8.70 2.83 3.15
N THR A 293 9.53 2.79 4.21
CA THR A 293 10.67 1.86 4.35
C THR A 293 11.80 2.10 3.32
N LEU A 294 12.34 3.33 3.29
CA LEU A 294 13.49 3.74 2.44
C LEU A 294 14.79 3.01 2.82
N ASP A 295 14.90 2.56 4.07
CA ASP A 295 16.07 1.88 4.65
C ASP A 295 16.52 0.64 3.88
N THR A 296 15.60 -0.04 3.20
CA THR A 296 15.96 -1.23 2.40
C THR A 296 16.81 -0.88 1.17
N ALA A 297 16.64 0.31 0.59
CA ALA A 297 17.46 0.78 -0.53
C ALA A 297 18.76 1.45 -0.09
N LEU A 298 18.82 1.97 1.14
CA LEU A 298 19.95 2.71 1.70
C LEU A 298 20.40 2.15 3.06
N PRO A 299 20.74 0.85 3.17
CA PRO A 299 20.92 0.16 4.45
C PRO A 299 22.15 0.59 5.24
N HIS A 300 23.14 1.20 4.59
CA HIS A 300 24.42 1.57 5.20
C HIS A 300 24.36 2.83 6.07
N HIS A 301 23.25 3.57 6.01
CA HIS A 301 23.08 4.79 6.78
C HIS A 301 22.57 4.50 8.18
N THR A 302 23.19 5.14 9.17
CA THR A 302 22.72 5.13 10.56
C THR A 302 21.52 6.05 10.77
N ARG A 303 21.27 6.97 9.83
CA ARG A 303 20.12 7.87 9.81
C ARG A 303 19.72 8.18 8.38
N LEU A 304 18.42 8.13 8.10
CA LEU A 304 17.84 8.62 6.84
C LEU A 304 16.93 9.82 7.09
N PRO A 305 16.93 10.81 6.17
CA PRO A 305 16.05 11.97 6.27
C PRO A 305 14.58 11.58 6.17
N ARG A 306 13.70 12.44 6.68
CA ARG A 306 12.30 12.42 6.28
C ARG A 306 12.21 12.76 4.79
N LEU A 307 11.38 12.02 4.05
CA LEU A 307 11.12 12.27 2.64
C LEU A 307 9.73 12.90 2.45
N THR A 308 9.67 14.03 1.76
CA THR A 308 8.41 14.71 1.42
C THR A 308 8.23 14.88 -0.09
N ALA A 309 6.97 15.06 -0.50
CA ALA A 309 6.58 15.35 -1.87
C ALA A 309 5.93 16.74 -1.94
N GLY A 310 6.60 17.67 -2.63
CA GLY A 310 6.14 19.05 -2.87
C GLY A 310 5.76 19.79 -1.58
N ASN A 311 6.44 19.49 -0.47
CA ASN A 311 6.10 19.92 0.90
C ASN A 311 4.63 19.70 1.28
N ALA A 312 3.93 18.77 0.62
CA ALA A 312 2.52 18.51 0.81
C ALA A 312 2.27 17.21 1.56
N LEU A 313 3.01 16.15 1.24
CA LEU A 313 2.87 14.83 1.85
C LEU A 313 4.21 14.32 2.36
N VAL A 314 4.22 13.70 3.54
CA VAL A 314 5.35 12.86 3.98
C VAL A 314 5.21 11.49 3.32
N LEU A 315 6.23 11.05 2.60
CA LEU A 315 6.27 9.74 1.92
C LEU A 315 6.95 8.68 2.77
N ALA A 316 8.05 9.06 3.43
CA ALA A 316 8.77 8.20 4.37
C ALA A 316 9.19 9.03 5.59
N PRO A 317 8.89 8.58 6.82
CA PRO A 317 9.39 9.23 8.03
C PRO A 317 10.92 9.14 8.12
N ALA A 318 11.53 10.01 8.94
CA ALA A 318 12.95 9.86 9.25
C ALA A 318 13.19 8.53 9.98
N THR A 319 14.32 7.88 9.72
CA THR A 319 14.68 6.60 10.37
C THR A 319 16.09 6.65 10.93
N TRP A 320 16.33 5.86 11.98
CA TRP A 320 17.62 5.68 12.64
C TRP A 320 17.90 4.19 12.83
N HIS A 321 19.12 3.77 12.52
CA HIS A 321 19.63 2.44 12.81
C HIS A 321 20.61 2.51 13.97
N ILE A 322 20.21 1.92 15.09
CA ILE A 322 21.01 1.85 16.30
C ILE A 322 21.64 0.46 16.38
N ASP A 323 22.97 0.40 16.33
CA ASP A 323 23.70 -0.81 16.65
C ASP A 323 23.40 -1.21 18.11
N ARG A 324 22.94 -2.45 18.31
CA ARG A 324 22.60 -2.97 19.64
C ARG A 324 23.78 -3.01 20.59
N THR A 325 25.01 -3.06 20.09
CA THR A 325 26.22 -2.96 20.93
C THR A 325 26.37 -1.60 21.60
N ARG A 326 25.68 -0.57 21.09
CA ARG A 326 25.63 0.78 21.69
C ARG A 326 24.51 0.90 22.74
N LEU A 327 23.65 -0.11 22.87
CA LEU A 327 22.67 -0.19 23.94
C LEU A 327 23.35 -0.69 25.22
N TRP A 328 22.62 -0.60 26.34
CA TRP A 328 23.03 -1.17 27.60
C TRP A 328 22.96 -2.71 27.58
N HIS A 329 23.66 -3.36 28.50
CA HIS A 329 23.52 -4.79 28.74
C HIS A 329 22.27 -5.06 29.60
N PRO A 330 21.51 -6.16 29.37
CA PRO A 330 20.27 -6.43 30.12
C PRO A 330 20.45 -6.55 31.64
N ARG A 331 21.66 -6.88 32.11
CA ARG A 331 22.01 -6.98 33.54
C ARG A 331 22.51 -5.67 34.16
N ASP A 332 22.63 -4.60 33.38
CA ASP A 332 23.06 -3.30 33.91
C ASP A 332 22.03 -2.77 34.92
N ASP A 333 22.48 -1.92 35.83
CA ASP A 333 21.57 -1.26 36.77
C ASP A 333 20.64 -0.27 36.04
N PRO A 334 19.43 0.00 36.57
CA PRO A 334 18.46 0.86 35.88
C PRO A 334 18.98 2.28 35.57
N LEU A 335 19.81 2.87 36.43
CA LEU A 335 20.33 4.22 36.23
C LEU A 335 21.30 4.27 35.05
N THR A 336 22.15 3.26 34.89
CA THR A 336 23.02 3.09 33.72
C THR A 336 22.19 2.98 32.45
N LYS A 337 21.14 2.16 32.43
CA LYS A 337 20.25 2.03 31.26
C LYS A 337 19.61 3.37 30.86
N ILE A 338 19.10 4.12 31.84
CA ILE A 338 18.49 5.45 31.62
C ILE A 338 19.52 6.44 31.06
N ARG A 339 20.73 6.49 31.63
CA ARG A 339 21.81 7.37 31.17
C ARG A 339 22.24 7.04 29.75
N THR A 340 22.39 5.74 29.43
CA THR A 340 22.71 5.28 28.08
C THR A 340 21.61 5.66 27.09
N LEU A 341 20.33 5.48 27.42
CA LEU A 341 19.22 5.89 26.56
C LEU A 341 19.23 7.42 26.33
N ALA A 342 19.41 8.21 27.40
CA ALA A 342 19.46 9.67 27.29
C ALA A 342 20.64 10.14 26.42
N LEU A 343 21.81 9.53 26.57
CA LEU A 343 22.99 9.80 25.74
C LEU A 343 22.72 9.44 24.28
N LEU A 344 22.19 8.24 24.00
CA LEU A 344 21.84 7.80 22.65
C LEU A 344 20.88 8.76 21.97
N ARG A 345 19.85 9.23 22.67
CA ARG A 345 18.90 10.21 22.13
C ARG A 345 19.58 11.52 21.77
N ARG A 346 20.41 12.05 22.67
CA ARG A 346 21.11 13.32 22.45
C ARG A 346 22.10 13.22 21.29
N THR A 347 22.90 12.16 21.25
CA THR A 347 23.94 11.97 20.23
C THR A 347 23.38 11.70 18.84
N ASN A 348 22.24 11.01 18.73
CA ASN A 348 21.64 10.68 17.43
C ASN A 348 20.46 11.60 17.06
N HIS A 349 20.19 12.64 17.85
CA HIS A 349 19.05 13.55 17.70
C HIS A 349 17.70 12.82 17.56
N LEU A 350 17.47 11.80 18.39
CA LEU A 350 16.26 10.99 18.35
C LEU A 350 15.06 11.80 18.89
N PRO A 351 13.90 11.77 18.20
CA PRO A 351 12.68 12.37 18.74
C PRO A 351 12.25 11.63 20.02
N ALA A 352 11.41 12.28 20.84
CA ALA A 352 10.86 11.65 22.04
C ALA A 352 10.02 10.42 21.68
N HIS A 353 9.15 10.54 20.67
CA HIS A 353 8.23 9.50 20.26
C HIS A 353 8.71 8.86 18.96
N THR A 354 8.82 7.53 18.96
CA THR A 354 9.30 6.74 17.82
C THR A 354 8.49 5.46 17.68
N PHE A 355 8.48 4.90 16.48
CA PHE A 355 8.15 3.50 16.25
C PHE A 355 9.44 2.69 16.22
N ALA A 356 9.49 1.59 16.97
CA ALA A 356 10.65 0.70 16.99
C ALA A 356 10.35 -0.65 16.35
N ARG A 357 11.31 -1.16 15.57
CA ARG A 357 11.28 -2.51 15.01
C ARG A 357 12.69 -3.08 14.91
N THR A 358 12.81 -4.39 14.85
CA THR A 358 14.08 -5.11 14.69
C THR A 358 14.27 -5.69 13.30
N ALA A 359 13.23 -5.66 12.46
CA ALA A 359 13.30 -6.00 11.04
C ALA A 359 12.25 -5.22 10.22
N PRO A 360 12.53 -4.89 8.94
CA PRO A 360 11.68 -4.03 8.10
C PRO A 360 10.21 -4.47 7.98
N ALA A 361 9.94 -5.79 8.03
CA ALA A 361 8.60 -6.37 7.88
C ALA A 361 7.90 -6.74 9.20
N THR A 362 8.48 -6.39 10.35
CA THR A 362 7.88 -6.66 11.67
C THR A 362 6.96 -5.52 12.09
N LYS A 363 5.92 -5.84 12.87
CA LYS A 363 4.99 -4.83 13.38
C LYS A 363 5.76 -3.85 14.28
N PRO A 364 5.79 -2.53 13.96
CA PRO A 364 6.46 -1.57 14.81
C PRO A 364 5.73 -1.43 16.16
N ILE A 365 6.50 -1.19 17.21
CA ILE A 365 5.97 -0.86 18.54
C ILE A 365 6.14 0.64 18.82
N PRO A 366 5.11 1.34 19.32
CA PRO A 366 5.26 2.73 19.73
C PRO A 366 6.12 2.82 21.00
N LEU A 367 7.08 3.73 21.01
CA LEU A 367 7.94 4.03 22.14
C LEU A 367 7.97 5.53 22.43
N ASP A 368 7.81 5.87 23.71
CA ASP A 368 8.22 7.16 24.25
C ASP A 368 9.61 6.98 24.89
N LEU A 369 10.66 7.45 24.21
CA LEU A 369 12.04 7.38 24.66
C LEU A 369 12.34 8.32 25.84
N THR A 370 11.37 9.12 26.30
CA THR A 370 11.44 9.87 27.57
C THR A 370 10.87 9.08 28.75
N SER A 371 10.08 8.04 28.49
CA SER A 371 9.47 7.20 29.52
C SER A 371 10.42 6.11 30.01
N LEU A 372 10.36 5.82 31.31
CA LEU A 372 11.07 4.68 31.93
C LEU A 372 10.63 3.33 31.34
N THR A 373 9.43 3.25 30.77
CA THR A 373 8.90 2.03 30.14
C THR A 373 9.55 1.71 28.79
N ALA A 374 10.28 2.65 28.18
CA ALA A 374 10.99 2.39 26.93
C ALA A 374 12.06 1.31 27.07
N ILE A 375 12.78 1.28 28.19
CA ILE A 375 13.87 0.33 28.46
C ILE A 375 13.38 -1.13 28.39
N PRO A 376 12.39 -1.56 29.20
CA PRO A 376 11.91 -2.93 29.15
C PRO A 376 11.24 -3.29 27.82
N HIS A 377 10.68 -2.32 27.08
CA HIS A 377 10.15 -2.57 25.74
C HIS A 377 11.25 -2.82 24.71
N ILE A 378 12.33 -2.01 24.73
CA ILE A 378 13.50 -2.21 23.87
C ILE A 378 14.16 -3.55 24.18
N GLU A 379 14.34 -3.90 25.45
CA GLU A 379 14.90 -5.20 25.85
C GLU A 379 14.06 -6.38 25.34
N ARG A 380 12.73 -6.31 25.49
CA ARG A 380 11.82 -7.35 25.01
C ARG A 380 11.89 -7.49 23.49
N LEU A 381 11.88 -6.37 22.77
CA LEU A 381 11.97 -6.37 21.31
C LEU A 381 13.29 -6.97 20.83
N CYS A 382 14.41 -6.58 21.47
CA CYS A 382 15.73 -7.10 21.19
C CYS A 382 15.92 -8.58 21.60
N ALA A 383 15.18 -9.08 22.59
CA ALA A 383 15.22 -10.49 22.99
C ALA A 383 14.47 -11.40 22.00
N GLN A 384 13.45 -10.88 21.31
CA GLN A 384 12.62 -11.65 20.37
C GLN A 384 13.30 -11.88 19.00
N HIS A 385 14.34 -11.09 18.68
CA HIS A 385 14.97 -11.11 17.37
C HIS A 385 16.50 -11.06 17.47
N THR A 386 17.17 -11.82 16.61
CA THR A 386 18.64 -11.94 16.56
C THR A 386 19.32 -10.87 15.73
N THR A 387 18.57 -9.92 15.16
CA THR A 387 19.14 -8.86 14.32
C THR A 387 20.04 -7.93 15.16
N PRO A 388 21.19 -7.49 14.61
CA PRO A 388 22.17 -6.69 15.34
C PRO A 388 21.76 -5.22 15.50
N THR A 389 20.72 -4.78 14.80
CA THR A 389 20.27 -3.38 14.78
C THR A 389 18.86 -3.22 15.33
N LEU A 390 18.66 -2.12 16.04
CA LEU A 390 17.34 -1.59 16.40
C LEU A 390 17.02 -0.44 15.45
N GLN A 391 15.92 -0.57 14.70
CA GLN A 391 15.44 0.50 13.84
C GLN A 391 14.41 1.33 14.60
N LEU A 392 14.61 2.65 14.57
CA LEU A 392 13.67 3.64 15.08
C LEU A 392 13.16 4.46 13.90
N GLU A 393 11.86 4.68 13.85
CA GLU A 393 11.17 5.50 12.85
C GLU A 393 10.46 6.65 13.57
N GLU A 394 10.50 7.82 12.96
CA GLU A 394 9.84 9.00 13.49
C GLU A 394 8.32 8.77 13.61
N MET A 395 7.76 9.07 14.79
CA MET A 395 6.32 8.98 15.00
C MET A 395 5.63 10.24 14.48
N LEU A 396 4.88 10.10 13.39
CA LEU A 396 4.13 11.18 12.75
C LEU A 396 2.64 10.83 12.67
N PRO A 397 1.70 11.68 13.15
CA PRO A 397 1.95 12.73 14.13
C PRO A 397 2.42 12.12 15.47
N ALA A 398 3.17 12.89 16.25
CA ALA A 398 3.54 12.46 17.60
C ALA A 398 2.32 12.57 18.54
N PRO A 399 2.31 11.87 19.69
CA PRO A 399 1.34 12.08 20.75
C PRO A 399 1.20 13.58 21.09
N GLY A 400 -0.04 14.05 21.22
CA GLY A 400 -0.36 15.47 21.41
C GLY A 400 -0.44 16.31 20.13
N GLN A 401 -0.09 15.75 18.96
CA GLN A 401 -0.20 16.43 17.66
C GLN A 401 -1.39 15.97 16.81
N HIS A 402 -2.27 15.12 17.37
CA HIS A 402 -3.47 14.69 16.67
C HIS A 402 -4.48 15.84 16.55
N LEU A 403 -5.07 16.00 15.36
CA LEU A 403 -6.07 17.04 15.08
C LEU A 403 -7.44 16.76 15.70
N LEU A 404 -7.74 15.50 16.00
CA LEU A 404 -8.98 15.08 16.63
C LEU A 404 -8.70 14.89 18.12
N HIS A 405 -9.38 15.70 18.94
CA HIS A 405 -9.44 15.52 20.37
C HIS A 405 -10.75 14.81 20.71
N ASP A 406 -10.70 13.86 21.64
CA ASP A 406 -11.91 13.25 22.19
C ASP A 406 -12.69 14.35 22.91
N PRO A 407 -13.97 14.63 22.55
CA PRO A 407 -14.79 15.54 23.32
C PRO A 407 -15.16 14.84 24.63
N LEU A 408 -14.34 15.04 25.66
CA LEU A 408 -14.67 14.64 27.03
C LEU A 408 -15.89 15.39 27.54
#